data_AF-Q5BPT0-F1
#
_entry.id   AF-Q5BPT0-F1
#
_cell.length_a   1.000
_cell.length_b   1.000
_cell.length_c   1.000
_cell.angle_alpha   90.00
_cell.angle_beta   90.00
_cell.angle_gamma   90.00
#
_symmetry.space_group_name_H-M   'P 1'
#
loop_
_entity.id
_entity.type
_entity.pdbx_description
1 polymer ?
#
loop_
_entity_poly.entity_id
_entity_poly.type
_entity_poly.pdbx_seq_one_letter_code
_entity_poly.pdbx_strand_id
1 'polypeptide(L)'
;MQYIAKVRNLYSGNWVCGLCGEVVTERLRKDPPIAAGIQEAFDWHKGICDAFNSTTRVNPKLDFTRSMREIAKRSSQNRMMSDFSIGSKIARTISCDPRLET
;
A
#
# COMPACT_ATOMS: atom_id res chain seq x y z
N MET A 1 -33.45 7.88 12.78
CA MET A 1 -32.28 8.79 12.68
C MET A 1 -31.16 8.56 13.72
N GLN A 2 -31.37 7.75 14.78
CA GLN A 2 -30.36 7.60 15.85
C GLN A 2 -29.01 6.98 15.40
N TYR A 3 -29.02 6.09 14.41
CA TYR A 3 -27.79 5.45 13.93
C TYR A 3 -26.81 6.45 13.31
N ILE A 4 -27.31 7.35 12.43
CA ILE A 4 -26.46 8.37 11.78
C ILE A 4 -25.82 9.29 12.81
N ALA A 5 -26.59 9.72 13.82
CA ALA A 5 -26.08 10.54 14.90
C ALA A 5 -25.01 9.81 15.73
N LYS A 6 -25.22 8.52 16.04
CA LYS A 6 -24.22 7.69 16.74
C LYS A 6 -22.92 7.60 15.96
N VAL A 7 -22.97 7.33 14.65
CA VAL A 7 -21.77 7.26 13.81
C VAL A 7 -21.06 8.61 13.79
N ARG A 8 -21.78 9.71 13.57
CA ARG A 8 -21.16 11.04 13.60
C ARG A 8 -20.49 11.33 14.94
N ASN A 9 -21.13 10.99 16.06
CA ASN A 9 -20.52 11.17 17.39
C ASN A 9 -19.25 10.34 17.58
N LEU A 10 -19.18 9.14 17.01
CA LEU A 10 -18.01 8.27 17.10
C LEU A 10 -16.82 8.74 16.27
N TYR A 11 -17.04 9.50 15.19
CA TYR A 11 -16.01 9.88 14.22
C TYR A 11 -15.90 11.41 14.05
N SER A 12 -15.88 12.16 15.17
CA SER A 12 -15.68 13.62 15.17
C SER A 12 -16.67 14.42 14.31
N GLY A 13 -17.93 14.00 14.28
CA GLY A 13 -18.99 14.60 13.47
C GLY A 13 -19.07 14.08 12.03
N ASN A 14 -18.14 13.22 11.60
CA ASN A 14 -18.08 12.72 10.23
C ASN A 14 -18.98 11.49 10.01
N TRP A 15 -19.58 11.41 8.83
CA TRP A 15 -20.32 10.22 8.41
C TRP A 15 -19.39 9.27 7.64
N VAL A 16 -19.27 8.03 8.12
CA VAL A 16 -18.39 7.00 7.53
C VAL A 16 -19.16 5.72 7.25
N CYS A 17 -18.71 4.97 6.25
CA CYS A 17 -19.18 3.59 6.06
C CYS A 17 -18.55 2.65 7.08
N GLY A 18 -19.13 1.46 7.26
CA GLY A 18 -18.66 0.49 8.27
C GLY A 18 -17.19 0.09 8.12
N LEU A 19 -16.69 -0.05 6.89
CA LEU A 19 -15.29 -0.43 6.64
C LEU A 19 -14.32 0.70 6.97
N CYS A 20 -14.64 1.94 6.57
CA CYS A 20 -13.83 3.11 6.94
C CYS A 20 -13.84 3.32 8.46
N GLY A 21 -14.97 3.08 9.10
CA GLY A 21 -15.08 3.13 10.55
C GLY A 21 -14.15 2.15 11.24
N GLU A 22 -14.10 0.89 10.78
CA GLU A 22 -13.19 -0.13 11.32
C GLU A 22 -11.72 0.28 11.16
N VAL A 23 -11.34 0.78 9.99
CA VAL A 23 -9.95 1.21 9.73
C VAL A 23 -9.54 2.36 10.64
N VAL A 24 -10.40 3.36 10.81
CA VAL A 24 -10.14 4.50 11.69
C VAL A 24 -10.03 4.06 13.15
N THR A 25 -10.92 3.17 13.60
CA THR A 25 -10.89 2.62 14.96
C THR A 25 -9.65 1.76 15.20
N GLU A 26 -9.23 0.97 14.22
CA GLU A 26 -8.03 0.13 14.30
C GLU A 26 -6.74 0.95 14.32
N ARG A 27 -6.67 2.03 13.54
CA ARG A 27 -5.53 2.96 13.56
C ARG A 27 -5.29 3.54 14.95
N LEU A 28 -6.36 3.93 15.65
CA LEU A 28 -6.28 4.42 17.02
C LEU A 28 -5.80 3.36 18.01
N ARG A 29 -6.13 2.08 17.79
CA ARG A 29 -5.70 0.98 18.66
C ARG A 29 -4.22 0.63 18.51
N LYS A 30 -3.72 0.58 17.28
CA LYS A 30 -2.36 0.09 16.97
C LYS A 30 -1.28 1.14 17.18
N ASP A 31 -1.55 2.36 16.75
CA ASP A 31 -0.62 3.47 16.84
C ASP A 31 -1.31 4.60 17.58
N PRO A 32 -1.56 4.50 18.91
CA PRO A 32 -2.08 5.62 19.69
C PRO A 32 -0.97 6.68 19.73
N PRO A 33 -1.01 7.70 18.88
CA PRO A 33 0.00 8.73 18.89
C PRO A 33 -0.23 9.50 20.18
N ILE A 34 0.85 10.00 20.76
CA ILE A 34 0.87 10.64 22.10
C ILE A 34 -0.19 11.78 22.22
N ALA A 35 -0.70 12.29 21.08
CA ALA A 35 -1.79 13.26 21.00
C ALA A 35 -2.88 12.98 19.92
N ALA A 36 -2.93 11.82 19.24
CA ALA A 36 -3.91 11.70 18.15
C ALA A 36 -5.31 11.31 18.63
N GLY A 37 -6.24 12.23 18.34
CA GLY A 37 -7.66 11.98 18.46
C GLY A 37 -8.22 11.26 17.23
N ILE A 38 -9.47 10.85 17.36
CA ILE A 38 -10.27 10.26 16.29
C ILE A 38 -10.30 11.08 14.99
N GLN A 39 -10.20 12.41 15.08
CA GLN A 39 -10.14 13.30 13.91
C GLN A 39 -8.88 13.09 13.07
N GLU A 40 -7.71 12.95 13.70
CA GLU A 40 -6.45 12.74 12.97
C GLU A 40 -6.41 11.36 12.29
N ALA A 41 -6.88 10.32 12.98
CA ALA A 41 -7.02 8.99 12.39
C ALA A 41 -8.02 8.99 11.21
N PHE A 42 -9.11 9.76 11.34
CA PHE A 42 -10.06 9.99 10.26
C PHE A 42 -9.43 10.73 9.07
N ASP A 43 -8.73 11.83 9.30
CA ASP A 43 -8.11 12.63 8.23
C ASP A 43 -7.02 11.86 7.48
N TRP A 44 -6.23 11.06 8.20
CA TRP A 44 -5.28 10.13 7.59
C TRP A 44 -5.97 9.12 6.66
N HIS A 45 -7.04 8.47 7.15
CA HIS A 45 -7.77 7.51 6.32
C HIS A 45 -8.50 8.17 5.15
N LYS A 46 -9.04 9.38 5.37
CA LYS A 46 -9.66 10.20 4.32
C LYS A 46 -8.65 10.49 3.20
N GLY A 47 -7.41 10.85 3.54
CA GLY A 47 -6.35 11.03 2.54
C GLY A 47 -6.09 9.77 1.69
N ILE A 48 -6.16 8.57 2.29
CA ILE A 48 -6.06 7.30 1.57
C ILE A 48 -7.25 7.11 0.62
N CYS A 49 -8.47 7.36 1.11
CA CYS A 49 -9.68 7.28 0.29
C CYS A 49 -9.64 8.27 -0.88
N ASP A 50 -9.21 9.51 -0.64
CA ASP A 50 -9.11 10.55 -1.66
C ASP A 50 -8.07 10.19 -2.73
N ALA A 51 -6.91 9.66 -2.33
CA ALA A 51 -5.91 9.13 -3.25
C ALA A 51 -6.49 7.97 -4.08
N PHE A 52 -7.08 6.96 -3.44
CA PHE A 52 -7.67 5.82 -4.12
C PHE A 52 -8.79 6.23 -5.09
N ASN A 53 -9.64 7.17 -4.69
CA ASN A 53 -10.75 7.65 -5.50
C ASN A 53 -10.28 8.48 -6.70
N SER A 54 -9.18 9.22 -6.57
CA SER A 54 -8.61 10.03 -7.67
C SER A 54 -7.66 9.26 -8.59
N THR A 55 -7.09 8.13 -8.14
CA THR A 55 -6.20 7.30 -8.95
C THR A 55 -6.84 5.95 -9.32
N THR A 56 -6.89 5.02 -8.38
CA THR A 56 -7.24 3.61 -8.61
C THR A 56 -8.68 3.46 -9.11
N ARG A 57 -9.64 4.19 -8.54
CA ARG A 57 -11.04 4.13 -9.02
C ARG A 57 -11.20 4.69 -10.43
N VAL A 58 -10.48 5.75 -10.78
CA VAL A 58 -10.59 6.41 -12.09
C VAL A 58 -10.05 5.48 -13.18
N ASN A 59 -8.88 4.86 -12.95
CA ASN A 59 -8.31 3.93 -13.90
C ASN A 59 -7.50 2.81 -13.21
N PRO A 60 -8.16 1.71 -12.82
CA PRO A 60 -7.50 0.64 -12.06
C PRO A 60 -6.42 -0.08 -12.88
N LYS A 61 -6.57 -0.15 -14.21
CA LYS A 61 -5.56 -0.77 -15.09
C LYS A 61 -4.27 0.05 -15.13
N LEU A 62 -4.38 1.37 -15.25
CA LEU A 62 -3.23 2.27 -15.24
C LEU A 62 -2.52 2.27 -13.89
N ASP A 63 -3.28 2.35 -12.80
CA ASP A 63 -2.75 2.32 -11.43
C ASP A 63 -2.02 1.00 -11.12
N PHE A 64 -2.59 -0.13 -11.56
CA PHE A 64 -1.94 -1.44 -11.47
C PHE A 64 -0.64 -1.47 -12.28
N THR A 65 -0.66 -1.00 -13.54
CA THR A 65 0.53 -0.97 -14.40
C THR A 65 1.62 -0.07 -13.81
N ARG A 66 1.25 1.06 -13.20
CA ARG A 66 2.18 1.94 -12.47
C ARG A 66 2.80 1.23 -11.27
N SER A 67 1.99 0.51 -10.49
CA SER A 67 2.47 -0.27 -9.35
C SER A 67 3.46 -1.36 -9.77
N MET A 68 3.16 -2.09 -10.86
CA MET A 68 4.07 -3.08 -11.44
C MET A 68 5.40 -2.47 -11.89
N ARG A 69 5.36 -1.30 -12.53
CA ARG A 69 6.56 -0.56 -12.92
C ARG A 69 7.41 -0.18 -11.70
N GLU A 70 6.81 0.35 -10.65
CA GLU A 70 7.54 0.74 -9.44
C GLU A 70 8.17 -0.46 -8.73
N ILE A 71 7.49 -1.60 -8.69
CA ILE A 71 8.05 -2.85 -8.17
C ILE A 71 9.30 -3.25 -8.97
N ALA A 72 9.19 -3.33 -10.30
CA ALA A 72 10.33 -3.69 -11.16
C ALA A 72 11.52 -2.72 -10.99
N LYS A 73 11.23 -1.41 -10.88
CA LYS A 73 12.24 -0.37 -10.66
C LYS A 73 12.95 -0.56 -9.32
N ARG A 74 12.22 -0.73 -8.22
CA ARG A 74 12.80 -1.00 -6.88
C ARG A 74 13.64 -2.28 -6.88
N SER A 75 13.16 -3.35 -7.51
CA SER A 75 13.92 -4.59 -7.64
C SER A 75 15.22 -4.39 -8.42
N SER A 76 15.23 -3.59 -9.49
CA SER A 76 16.46 -3.27 -10.23
C SER A 76 17.46 -2.44 -9.41
N GLN A 77 16.97 -1.43 -8.67
CA GLN A 77 17.81 -0.58 -7.83
C GLN A 77 18.46 -1.39 -6.71
N ASN A 78 17.71 -2.31 -6.10
CA ASN A 78 18.24 -3.17 -5.04
C ASN A 78 19.36 -4.09 -5.54
N ARG A 79 19.25 -4.62 -6.77
CA ARG A 79 20.34 -5.40 -7.40
C ARG A 79 21.58 -4.57 -7.67
N MET A 80 21.40 -3.34 -8.16
CA MET A 80 22.53 -2.43 -8.38
C MET A 80 23.25 -2.12 -7.06
N MET A 81 22.52 -1.85 -5.98
CA MET A 81 23.12 -1.61 -4.66
C MET A 81 23.86 -2.83 -4.10
N SER A 82 23.38 -4.05 -4.37
CA SER A 82 24.12 -5.28 -4.01
C SER A 82 25.37 -5.49 -4.87
N ASP A 83 25.36 -5.07 -6.15
CA ASP A 83 26.52 -5.19 -7.04
C ASP A 83 27.67 -4.22 -6.66
N PHE A 84 27.36 -3.08 -6.04
CA PHE A 84 28.36 -2.14 -5.49
C PHE A 84 28.91 -2.57 -4.11
N SER A 85 28.25 -3.50 -3.42
CA SER A 85 28.75 -4.11 -2.19
C SER A 85 29.60 -5.33 -2.57
N ILE A 86 30.91 -5.14 -2.63
CA ILE A 86 31.95 -6.14 -2.95
C ILE A 86 31.53 -7.61 -2.73
N GLY A 87 31.47 -8.40 -3.81
CA GLY A 87 31.75 -9.84 -3.76
C GLY A 87 30.63 -10.84 -4.09
N SER A 88 30.31 -11.01 -5.37
CA SER A 88 30.38 -12.31 -6.07
C SER A 88 29.91 -12.13 -7.51
N LYS A 89 30.82 -12.28 -8.47
CA LYS A 89 30.47 -12.44 -9.88
C LYS A 89 29.64 -13.72 -10.00
N ILE A 90 28.33 -13.59 -10.19
CA ILE A 90 27.48 -14.74 -10.53
C ILE A 90 27.94 -15.21 -11.91
N ALA A 91 28.65 -16.34 -11.95
CA ALA A 91 28.98 -17.01 -13.20
C ALA A 91 27.69 -17.53 -13.84
N ARG A 92 27.56 -17.35 -15.16
CA ARG A 92 26.43 -17.87 -15.94
C ARG A 92 26.42 -19.40 -15.80
N THR A 93 25.42 -19.95 -15.14
CA THR A 93 25.15 -21.39 -15.19
C THR A 93 24.63 -21.74 -16.57
N ILE A 94 25.39 -22.57 -17.28
CA ILE A 94 24.93 -23.26 -18.49
C ILE A 94 23.76 -24.16 -18.09
N SER A 95 22.63 -24.03 -18.79
CA SER A 95 21.50 -24.94 -18.64
C SER A 95 21.95 -26.35 -19.07
N CYS A 96 21.78 -27.33 -18.19
CA CYS A 96 21.91 -28.74 -18.54
C CYS A 96 20.67 -29.15 -19.34
N ASP A 97 20.63 -28.80 -20.62
CA ASP A 97 19.70 -29.40 -21.57
C ASP A 97 20.50 -30.39 -22.43
N PRO A 98 20.36 -31.72 -22.25
CA PRO A 98 21.06 -32.67 -23.08
C PRO A 98 20.49 -32.59 -24.50
N ARG A 99 21.35 -32.15 -25.43
CA ARG A 99 21.11 -32.14 -26.87
C ARG A 99 20.73 -33.55 -27.32
N LEU A 100 19.48 -33.77 -27.70
CA LEU A 100 19.07 -35.00 -28.36
C LEU A 100 19.68 -34.99 -29.77
N GLU A 101 20.68 -35.83 -29.98
CA GLU A 101 21.19 -36.17 -31.32
C GLU A 101 20.12 -37.05 -32.00
N THR A 102 19.50 -36.52 -33.06
CA THR A 102 18.70 -37.30 -34.02
C THR A 102 19.59 -37.80 -35.14
#